data_AF-A0A353W4V4-F1
#
_entry.id   AF-A0A353W4V4-F1
#
_cell.length_a   1.000
_cell.length_b   1.000
_cell.length_c   1.000
_cell.angle_alpha   90.00
_cell.angle_beta   90.00
_cell.angle_gamma   90.00
#
_symmetry.space_group_name_H-M   'P 1'
#
loop_
_entity.id
_entity.type
_entity.pdbx_description
1 polymer ?
#
loop_
_entity_poly.entity_id
_entity_poly.type
_entity_poly.pdbx_seq_one_letter_code
_entity_poly.pdbx_strand_id
1 'polypeptide(L)'
;PDIILLAGGTDGGDEESILKNASLIVESDVKATVVLAGNLYAQRKVANILRDGGVAYIRVPNIMPTIHELRVKEAREEIHKEFIKQIIKAQGLNAIQQVITNDKIIPTPGSVLMAAELLGKGTYNIKGLGSLIVIDLGGATTDVHSVVPEYEELDAEERGLVVTNEKQVSYRTVEGNIGMRVSAMGVLDAVDPRMMLAKKNLNTSDALERFLKYCEMLEEHHDYLAQNTEQESFDELIAQTAIGIALKRHAGRIATETDAIRGYLPGMPMGRDLRMVKTIIGVGGLFAHSKTEKSDRIIREALKDADSFLLPQNPQIIIDQSYLLFAAGCINEVDTDYAMEVMKRKFIDSNKTKK
;
A
#
# COMPACT_ATOMS: atom_id res chain seq x y z
N PRO A 1 10.28 7.91 -18.85
CA PRO A 1 9.50 8.20 -17.63
C PRO A 1 8.82 9.56 -17.80
N ASP A 2 7.60 9.73 -17.30
CA ASP A 2 6.87 10.99 -17.44
C ASP A 2 7.15 11.96 -16.28
N ILE A 3 7.48 11.42 -15.10
CA ILE A 3 7.73 12.17 -13.87
C ILE A 3 9.01 11.65 -13.20
N ILE A 4 9.82 12.55 -12.65
CA ILE A 4 10.98 12.23 -11.80
C ILE A 4 10.82 12.96 -10.46
N LEU A 5 10.84 12.22 -9.34
CA LEU A 5 10.95 12.82 -8.01
C LEU A 5 12.44 12.99 -7.66
N LEU A 6 12.90 14.24 -7.60
CA LEU A 6 14.25 14.58 -7.17
C LEU A 6 14.22 15.03 -5.70
N ALA A 7 14.57 14.12 -4.81
CA ALA A 7 14.63 14.34 -3.37
C ALA A 7 15.98 13.88 -2.81
N GLY A 8 16.34 14.39 -1.64
CA GLY A 8 17.61 14.08 -0.98
C GLY A 8 18.14 15.26 -0.18
N GLY A 9 18.95 14.93 0.83
CA GLY A 9 19.46 15.88 1.82
C GLY A 9 18.37 16.37 2.78
N THR A 10 18.67 16.37 4.08
CA THR A 10 17.88 17.12 5.06
C THR A 10 18.04 18.62 4.81
N ASP A 11 17.16 19.44 5.36
CA ASP A 11 17.33 20.89 5.28
C ASP A 11 18.58 21.29 6.07
N GLY A 12 19.57 21.85 5.35
CA GLY A 12 20.90 22.16 5.90
C GLY A 12 21.88 21.00 5.90
N GLY A 13 21.48 19.84 5.37
CA GLY A 13 22.33 18.68 5.16
C GLY A 13 23.03 18.69 3.80
N ASP A 14 23.22 17.50 3.21
CA ASP A 14 23.87 17.34 1.91
C ASP A 14 23.16 18.14 0.80
N GLU A 15 23.95 18.90 0.04
CA GLU A 15 23.54 19.60 -1.18
C GLU A 15 24.14 18.96 -2.44
N GLU A 16 25.23 18.20 -2.32
CA GLU A 16 26.05 17.80 -3.47
C GLU A 16 25.34 16.76 -4.32
N SER A 17 24.73 15.75 -3.68
CA SER A 17 24.08 14.64 -4.39
C SER A 17 22.92 15.13 -5.25
N ILE A 18 22.10 16.04 -4.72
CA ILE A 18 20.92 16.54 -5.43
C ILE A 18 21.31 17.46 -6.59
N LEU A 19 22.39 18.24 -6.46
CA LEU A 19 22.94 19.05 -7.54
C LEU A 19 23.52 18.19 -8.65
N LYS A 20 24.30 17.17 -8.31
CA LYS A 20 24.86 16.22 -9.27
C LYS A 20 23.76 15.49 -10.04
N ASN A 21 22.73 15.01 -9.34
CA ASN A 21 21.60 14.34 -9.97
C ASN A 21 20.81 15.27 -10.91
N ALA A 22 20.69 16.56 -10.58
CA ALA A 22 20.07 17.53 -11.47
C ALA A 22 20.83 17.67 -12.80
N SER A 23 22.16 17.74 -12.76
CA SER A 23 22.99 17.78 -13.97
C SER A 23 22.84 16.50 -14.80
N LEU A 24 22.83 15.33 -14.15
CA LEU A 24 22.63 14.04 -14.84
C LEU A 24 21.26 13.95 -15.51
N ILE A 25 20.20 14.50 -14.89
CA ILE A 25 18.88 14.55 -15.50
C ILE A 25 18.91 15.40 -16.78
N VAL A 26 19.57 16.56 -16.76
CA VAL A 26 19.73 17.41 -17.95
C VAL A 26 20.53 16.68 -19.04
N GLU A 27 21.64 16.05 -18.68
CA GLU A 27 22.49 15.30 -19.62
C GLU A 27 21.78 14.10 -20.25
N SER A 28 20.78 13.53 -19.56
CA SER A 28 20.02 12.38 -20.06
C SER A 28 19.01 12.71 -21.17
N ASP A 29 18.76 14.00 -21.44
CA ASP A 29 17.76 14.48 -22.42
C ASP A 29 16.34 13.89 -22.21
N VAL A 30 16.01 13.57 -20.96
CA VAL A 30 14.71 13.00 -20.60
C VAL A 30 13.62 14.07 -20.66
N LYS A 31 12.47 13.72 -21.23
CA LYS A 31 11.31 14.62 -21.36
C LYS A 31 10.34 14.55 -20.16
N ALA A 32 10.86 14.24 -18.98
CA ALA A 32 10.07 14.12 -17.76
C ALA A 32 9.88 15.48 -17.07
N THR A 33 8.80 15.62 -16.30
CA THR A 33 8.64 16.72 -15.34
C THR A 33 9.32 16.34 -14.02
N VAL A 34 10.22 17.17 -13.51
CA VAL A 34 10.93 16.94 -12.24
C VAL A 34 10.18 17.57 -11.07
N VAL A 35 9.70 16.77 -10.13
CA VAL A 35 9.21 17.24 -8.83
C VAL A 35 10.41 17.34 -7.88
N LEU A 36 10.84 18.57 -7.59
CA LEU A 36 11.98 18.88 -6.73
C LEU A 36 11.52 19.04 -5.28
N ALA A 37 11.90 18.08 -4.44
CA ALA A 37 11.43 17.94 -3.06
C ALA A 37 12.58 17.61 -2.08
N GLY A 38 13.79 18.11 -2.33
CA GLY A 38 14.96 17.92 -1.47
C GLY A 38 15.38 19.18 -0.72
N ASN A 39 16.59 19.13 -0.15
CA ASN A 39 17.21 20.14 0.71
C ASN A 39 16.87 21.59 0.29
N LEU A 40 16.23 22.33 1.22
CA LEU A 40 15.78 23.70 1.04
C LEU A 40 16.86 24.64 0.46
N TYR A 41 18.11 24.52 0.91
CA TYR A 41 19.22 25.38 0.48
C TYR A 41 19.73 25.04 -0.92
N ALA A 42 19.60 23.78 -1.35
CA ALA A 42 19.98 23.33 -2.68
C ALA A 42 18.91 23.63 -3.75
N GLN A 43 17.63 23.74 -3.37
CA GLN A 43 16.53 23.78 -4.34
C GLN A 43 16.66 24.90 -5.39
N ARG A 44 17.11 26.10 -4.98
CA ARG A 44 17.27 27.22 -5.91
C ARG A 44 18.35 26.93 -6.97
N LYS A 45 19.46 26.32 -6.56
CA LYS A 45 20.56 25.96 -7.46
C LYS A 45 20.13 24.85 -8.42
N VAL A 46 19.46 23.81 -7.91
CA VAL A 46 18.90 22.73 -8.73
C VAL A 46 17.89 23.26 -9.75
N ALA A 47 16.98 24.13 -9.33
CA ALA A 47 16.00 24.75 -10.23
C ALA A 47 16.66 25.55 -11.36
N ASN A 48 17.80 26.22 -11.10
CA ASN A 48 18.57 26.88 -12.14
C ASN A 48 19.15 25.88 -13.15
N ILE A 49 19.76 24.79 -12.67
CA ILE A 49 20.33 23.74 -13.53
C ILE A 49 19.26 23.16 -14.47
N LEU A 50 18.10 22.78 -13.91
CA LEU A 50 17.01 22.21 -14.69
C LEU A 50 16.44 23.20 -15.70
N ARG A 51 16.24 24.47 -15.30
CA ARG A 51 15.78 25.53 -16.21
C ARG A 51 16.74 25.76 -17.36
N ASP A 52 18.03 25.91 -17.05
CA ASP A 52 19.06 26.24 -18.04
C ASP A 52 19.28 25.04 -19.00
N GLY A 53 19.03 23.81 -18.53
CA GLY A 53 18.98 22.59 -19.33
C GLY A 53 17.66 22.31 -20.06
N GLY A 54 16.64 23.17 -19.95
CA GLY A 54 15.35 23.01 -20.61
C GLY A 54 14.44 21.92 -20.04
N VAL A 55 14.72 21.42 -18.84
CA VAL A 55 13.92 20.38 -18.16
C VAL A 55 12.81 21.03 -17.33
N ALA A 56 11.56 20.60 -17.54
CA ALA A 56 10.42 21.08 -16.77
C ALA A 56 10.53 20.65 -15.30
N TYR A 57 10.22 21.55 -14.37
CA TYR A 57 10.29 21.23 -12.94
C TYR A 57 9.22 21.96 -12.11
N ILE A 58 8.90 21.38 -10.95
CA ILE A 58 8.00 21.92 -9.93
C ILE A 58 8.73 21.82 -8.59
N ARG A 59 8.69 22.89 -7.80
CA ARG A 59 9.28 22.91 -6.45
C ARG A 59 8.21 22.67 -5.41
N VAL A 60 8.52 21.79 -4.46
CA VAL A 60 7.69 21.52 -3.28
C VAL A 60 8.58 21.56 -2.02
N PRO A 61 7.99 21.65 -0.82
CA PRO A 61 8.72 21.45 0.43
C PRO A 61 9.53 20.15 0.43
N ASN A 62 10.64 20.12 1.17
CA ASN A 62 11.47 18.93 1.29
C ASN A 62 10.67 17.77 1.89
N ILE A 63 10.70 16.59 1.26
CA ILE A 63 10.01 15.41 1.79
C ILE A 63 10.67 14.87 3.05
N MET A 64 11.95 15.19 3.30
CA MET A 64 12.68 14.77 4.49
C MET A 64 13.45 15.96 5.08
N PRO A 65 12.77 16.94 5.71
CA PRO A 65 13.44 18.12 6.27
C PRO A 65 14.46 17.76 7.34
N THR A 66 14.19 16.72 8.13
CA THR A 66 15.09 16.15 9.13
C THR A 66 15.14 14.63 8.98
N ILE A 67 16.11 13.96 9.61
CA ILE A 67 16.22 12.48 9.57
C ILE A 67 15.04 11.77 10.26
N HIS A 68 14.23 12.49 11.05
CA HIS A 68 13.11 11.98 11.84
C HIS A 68 11.74 12.40 11.29
N GLU A 69 11.69 13.17 10.20
CA GLU A 69 10.44 13.72 9.68
C GLU A 69 10.24 13.45 8.18
N LEU A 70 9.06 12.94 7.80
CA LEU A 70 8.65 12.75 6.41
C LEU A 70 7.44 13.64 6.07
N ARG A 71 7.61 14.59 5.15
CA ARG A 71 6.56 15.49 4.64
C ARG A 71 6.21 15.16 3.19
N VAL A 72 5.38 14.15 2.99
CA VAL A 72 5.06 13.64 1.64
C VAL A 72 3.88 14.32 0.97
N LYS A 73 3.07 15.10 1.70
CA LYS A 73 1.78 15.59 1.22
C LYS A 73 1.92 16.41 -0.06
N GLU A 74 2.76 17.43 -0.03
CA GLU A 74 2.92 18.39 -1.13
C GLU A 74 3.55 17.72 -2.36
N ALA A 75 4.57 16.88 -2.16
CA ALA A 75 5.17 16.12 -3.25
C ALA A 75 4.17 15.15 -3.89
N ARG A 76 3.36 14.45 -3.07
CA ARG A 76 2.33 13.53 -3.56
C ARG A 76 1.24 14.26 -4.35
N GLU A 77 0.79 15.42 -3.87
CA GLU A 77 -0.18 16.26 -4.55
C GLU A 77 0.33 16.73 -5.92
N GLU A 78 1.58 17.18 -6.02
CA GLU A 78 2.16 17.61 -7.30
C GLU A 78 2.43 16.45 -8.27
N ILE A 79 2.93 15.31 -7.78
CA ILE A 79 3.05 14.08 -8.59
C ILE A 79 1.67 13.68 -9.13
N HIS A 80 0.64 13.72 -8.29
CA HIS A 80 -0.71 13.36 -8.69
C HIS A 80 -1.27 14.31 -9.76
N LYS A 81 -1.13 15.62 -9.56
CA LYS A 81 -1.53 16.63 -10.56
C LYS A 81 -0.83 16.40 -11.90
N GLU A 82 0.48 16.13 -11.87
CA GLU A 82 1.25 15.90 -13.10
C GLU A 82 0.83 14.59 -13.78
N PHE A 83 0.60 13.53 -13.02
CA PHE A 83 0.09 12.26 -13.54
C PHE A 83 -1.28 12.42 -14.23
N ILE A 84 -2.21 13.16 -13.61
CA ILE A 84 -3.51 13.46 -14.21
C ILE A 84 -3.37 14.27 -15.49
N LYS A 85 -2.49 15.28 -15.54
CA LYS A 85 -2.22 16.03 -16.78
C LYS A 85 -1.71 15.11 -17.90
N GLN A 86 -0.87 14.12 -17.59
CA GLN A 86 -0.37 13.16 -18.58
C GLN A 86 -1.46 12.20 -19.05
N ILE A 87 -2.30 11.70 -18.14
CA ILE A 87 -3.47 10.87 -18.48
C ILE A 87 -4.43 11.63 -19.40
N ILE A 88 -4.72 12.90 -19.10
CA ILE A 88 -5.65 13.71 -19.89
C ILE A 88 -5.09 13.99 -21.31
N LYS A 89 -3.76 14.13 -21.44
CA LYS A 89 -3.11 14.25 -22.76
C LYS A 89 -3.18 12.94 -23.57
N ALA A 90 -3.30 11.79 -22.92
CA ALA A 90 -3.55 10.51 -23.57
C ALA A 90 -5.04 10.43 -24.01
N GLN A 91 -5.28 9.90 -25.21
CA GLN A 91 -6.57 10.01 -25.92
C GLN A 91 -7.78 9.56 -25.07
N GLY A 92 -8.85 10.36 -25.08
CA GLY A 92 -10.22 9.92 -24.74
C GLY A 92 -10.89 10.57 -23.51
N LEU A 93 -10.19 11.36 -22.69
CA LEU A 93 -10.72 11.87 -21.42
C LEU A 93 -11.31 13.29 -21.43
N ASN A 94 -11.42 13.95 -22.59
CA ASN A 94 -12.04 15.28 -22.69
C ASN A 94 -13.49 15.32 -22.18
N ALA A 95 -14.23 14.20 -22.29
CA ALA A 95 -15.58 14.09 -21.77
C ALA A 95 -15.63 14.11 -20.22
N ILE A 96 -14.60 13.56 -19.57
CA ILE A 96 -14.51 13.49 -18.10
C ILE A 96 -14.18 14.87 -17.52
N GLN A 97 -13.33 15.66 -18.18
CA GLN A 97 -13.08 17.06 -17.79
C GLN A 97 -14.33 17.95 -17.80
N GLN A 98 -15.32 17.66 -18.66
CA GLN A 98 -16.55 18.44 -18.71
C GLN A 98 -17.53 18.12 -17.56
N VAL A 99 -17.36 16.97 -16.91
CA VAL A 99 -18.24 16.49 -15.82
C VAL A 99 -17.61 16.71 -14.45
N ILE A 100 -16.28 16.72 -14.37
CA ILE A 100 -15.54 16.97 -13.13
C ILE A 100 -15.68 18.45 -12.74
N THR A 101 -16.45 18.72 -11.69
CA THR A 101 -16.68 20.07 -11.15
C THR A 101 -15.58 20.58 -10.22
N ASN A 102 -14.71 19.69 -9.74
CA ASN A 102 -13.54 20.02 -8.93
C ASN A 102 -12.32 19.30 -9.52
N ASP A 103 -11.19 19.98 -9.77
CA ASP A 103 -9.98 19.38 -10.38
C ASP A 103 -9.29 18.28 -9.53
N LYS A 104 -10.01 17.65 -8.59
CA LYS A 104 -9.51 16.68 -7.63
C LYS A 104 -10.01 15.28 -7.97
N ILE A 105 -9.16 14.53 -8.65
CA ILE A 105 -9.32 13.09 -8.81
C ILE A 105 -8.66 12.43 -7.59
N ILE A 106 -9.36 11.53 -6.90
CA ILE A 106 -8.78 10.75 -5.79
C ILE A 106 -8.67 9.31 -6.29
N PRO A 107 -7.45 8.79 -6.49
CA PRO A 107 -7.25 7.38 -6.83
C PRO A 107 -7.85 6.49 -5.76
N THR A 108 -8.45 5.36 -6.15
CA THR A 108 -9.07 4.40 -5.22
C THR A 108 -8.14 4.03 -4.05
N PRO A 109 -6.85 3.68 -4.26
CA PRO A 109 -5.96 3.36 -3.15
C PRO A 109 -5.68 4.56 -2.22
N GLY A 110 -5.68 5.78 -2.77
CA GLY A 110 -5.55 7.01 -1.99
C GLY A 110 -6.78 7.24 -1.10
N SER A 111 -7.97 7.02 -1.64
CA SER A 111 -9.21 7.13 -0.87
C SER A 111 -9.30 6.07 0.24
N VAL A 112 -8.96 4.82 -0.07
CA VAL A 112 -8.92 3.75 0.93
C VAL A 112 -7.93 4.07 2.05
N LEU A 113 -6.77 4.65 1.73
CA LEU A 113 -5.83 5.13 2.75
C LEU A 113 -6.45 6.21 3.64
N MET A 114 -7.07 7.24 3.05
CA MET A 114 -7.72 8.32 3.82
C MET A 114 -8.79 7.77 4.77
N ALA A 115 -9.60 6.82 4.29
CA ALA A 115 -10.62 6.18 5.10
C ALA A 115 -10.01 5.32 6.23
N ALA A 116 -8.93 4.57 5.95
CA ALA A 116 -8.22 3.77 6.94
C ALA A 116 -7.62 4.64 8.05
N GLU A 117 -7.01 5.79 7.68
CA GLU A 117 -6.46 6.76 8.62
C GLU A 117 -7.54 7.35 9.52
N LEU A 118 -8.63 7.82 8.92
CA LEU A 118 -9.78 8.35 9.64
C LEU A 118 -10.39 7.29 10.57
N LEU A 119 -10.56 6.06 10.10
CA LEU A 119 -11.14 4.99 10.90
C LEU A 119 -10.24 4.59 12.07
N GLY A 120 -8.92 4.59 11.87
CA GLY A 120 -7.95 4.28 12.92
C GLY A 120 -7.89 5.36 14.00
N LYS A 121 -7.75 6.63 13.59
CA LYS A 121 -7.59 7.78 14.49
C LYS A 121 -8.91 8.23 15.12
N GLY A 122 -9.99 8.20 14.34
CA GLY A 122 -11.25 8.85 14.66
C GLY A 122 -11.19 10.36 14.47
N THR A 123 -12.20 11.03 15.02
CA THR A 123 -12.35 12.49 15.04
C THR A 123 -12.42 12.99 16.47
N TYR A 124 -12.52 14.31 16.66
CA TYR A 124 -12.77 14.90 17.98
C TYR A 124 -14.07 14.35 18.61
N ASN A 125 -15.10 14.12 17.79
CA ASN A 125 -16.43 13.69 18.24
C ASN A 125 -16.58 12.16 18.28
N ILE A 126 -15.83 11.43 17.45
CA ILE A 126 -16.02 10.00 17.25
C ILE A 126 -14.70 9.26 17.43
N LYS A 127 -14.62 8.44 18.49
CA LYS A 127 -13.46 7.59 18.75
C LYS A 127 -13.18 6.62 17.59
N GLY A 128 -11.92 6.55 17.16
CA GLY A 128 -11.42 5.60 16.17
C GLY A 128 -11.35 4.16 16.67
N LEU A 129 -11.05 3.23 15.75
CA LEU A 129 -10.81 1.82 16.06
C LEU A 129 -9.45 1.57 16.73
N GLY A 130 -8.53 2.55 16.67
CA GLY A 130 -7.13 2.35 17.01
C GLY A 130 -6.37 1.69 15.86
N SER A 131 -5.32 0.96 16.20
CA SER A 131 -4.48 0.29 15.20
C SER A 131 -5.23 -0.73 14.33
N LEU A 132 -5.06 -0.61 13.01
CA LEU A 132 -5.72 -1.44 12.01
C LEU A 132 -4.84 -1.71 10.78
N ILE A 133 -5.16 -2.77 10.06
CA ILE A 133 -4.64 -3.08 8.73
C ILE A 133 -5.80 -3.14 7.74
N VAL A 134 -5.61 -2.63 6.53
CA VAL A 134 -6.50 -2.82 5.39
C VAL A 134 -5.78 -3.64 4.32
N ILE A 135 -6.46 -4.66 3.80
CA ILE A 135 -5.97 -5.53 2.73
C ILE A 135 -6.91 -5.36 1.53
N ASP A 136 -6.39 -4.86 0.41
CA ASP A 136 -7.11 -4.80 -0.86
C ASP A 136 -6.46 -5.80 -1.84
N LEU A 137 -7.15 -6.92 -2.08
CA LEU A 137 -6.70 -7.97 -2.99
C LEU A 137 -7.46 -7.86 -4.31
N GLY A 138 -6.76 -7.36 -5.33
CA GLY A 138 -7.27 -7.21 -6.68
C GLY A 138 -6.82 -8.32 -7.64
N GLY A 139 -7.15 -8.13 -8.92
CA GLY A 139 -6.71 -9.02 -10.00
C GLY A 139 -5.22 -8.87 -10.33
N ALA A 140 -4.67 -7.66 -10.19
CA ALA A 140 -3.28 -7.34 -10.56
C ALA A 140 -2.37 -7.02 -9.37
N THR A 141 -2.94 -6.56 -8.25
CA THR A 141 -2.15 -6.09 -7.11
C THR A 141 -2.73 -6.58 -5.80
N THR A 142 -1.86 -6.67 -4.81
CA THR A 142 -2.23 -6.84 -3.41
C THR A 142 -1.68 -5.66 -2.63
N ASP A 143 -2.58 -4.83 -2.13
CA ASP A 143 -2.27 -3.62 -1.38
C ASP A 143 -2.48 -3.87 0.11
N VAL A 144 -1.50 -3.47 0.92
CA VAL A 144 -1.60 -3.53 2.39
C VAL A 144 -1.36 -2.15 2.95
N HIS A 145 -2.30 -1.68 3.76
CA HIS A 145 -2.20 -0.44 4.51
C HIS A 145 -2.23 -0.77 5.99
N SER A 146 -1.39 -0.12 6.78
CA SER A 146 -1.47 -0.19 8.24
C SER A 146 -1.49 1.19 8.84
N VAL A 147 -2.35 1.37 9.83
CA VAL A 147 -2.47 2.60 10.61
C VAL A 147 -2.26 2.22 12.06
N VAL A 148 -1.28 2.85 12.70
CA VAL A 148 -0.92 2.66 14.11
C VAL A 148 -0.89 4.05 14.75
N PRO A 149 -2.05 4.59 15.17
CA PRO A 149 -2.15 5.93 15.76
C PRO A 149 -1.23 6.14 16.96
N GLU A 150 -0.94 5.08 17.70
CA GLU A 150 -0.07 5.07 18.87
C GLU A 150 1.36 5.57 18.55
N TYR A 151 1.81 5.50 17.30
CA TYR A 151 3.11 6.06 16.89
C TYR A 151 3.14 7.59 16.85
N GLU A 152 1.98 8.28 16.89
CA GLU A 152 1.93 9.74 17.02
C GLU A 152 2.44 10.21 18.38
N GLU A 153 2.31 9.37 19.41
CA GLU A 153 2.70 9.70 20.79
C GLU A 153 4.21 9.53 21.04
N LEU A 154 4.91 8.82 20.15
CA LEU A 154 6.35 8.58 20.27
C LEU A 154 7.15 9.86 19.96
N ASP A 155 8.23 10.07 20.72
CA ASP A 155 9.17 11.14 20.43
C ASP A 155 10.04 10.85 19.19
N ALA A 156 10.87 11.81 18.77
CA ALA A 156 11.68 11.67 17.56
C ALA A 156 12.76 10.58 17.67
N GLU A 157 13.32 10.37 18.86
CA GLU A 157 14.34 9.35 19.12
C GLU A 157 13.71 7.95 19.10
N GLU A 158 12.52 7.81 19.71
CA GLU A 158 11.73 6.60 19.73
C GLU A 158 11.19 6.25 18.34
N ARG A 159 10.72 7.22 17.55
CA ARG A 159 10.30 6.98 16.15
C ARG A 159 11.47 6.48 15.29
N GLY A 160 12.69 6.83 15.65
CA GLY A 160 13.89 6.43 14.93
C GLY A 160 14.03 7.16 13.58
N LEU A 161 14.79 6.57 12.68
CA LEU A 161 15.03 7.14 11.36
C LEU A 161 13.84 6.92 10.44
N VAL A 162 13.38 7.97 9.78
CA VAL A 162 12.27 7.88 8.82
C VAL A 162 12.57 6.91 7.68
N VAL A 163 13.84 6.76 7.29
CA VAL A 163 14.26 5.87 6.20
C VAL A 163 13.96 4.39 6.46
N THR A 164 13.73 3.98 7.72
CA THR A 164 13.33 2.59 8.01
C THR A 164 11.81 2.37 7.84
N ASN A 165 11.01 3.45 7.79
CA ASN A 165 9.54 3.46 7.72
C ASN A 165 8.82 2.65 8.83
N GLU A 166 9.53 2.14 9.83
CA GLU A 166 9.00 1.17 10.81
C GLU A 166 7.89 1.76 11.67
N LYS A 167 8.05 3.02 12.11
CA LYS A 167 7.17 3.70 13.06
C LYS A 167 6.39 4.85 12.46
N GLN A 168 6.16 4.83 11.13
CA GLN A 168 5.23 5.76 10.52
C GLN A 168 3.80 5.43 10.94
N VAL A 169 3.00 6.44 11.28
CA VAL A 169 1.60 6.24 11.70
C VAL A 169 0.84 5.46 10.65
N SER A 170 0.96 5.89 9.40
CA SER A 170 0.34 5.26 8.24
C SER A 170 1.43 4.75 7.31
N TYR A 171 1.30 3.50 6.88
CA TYR A 171 2.22 2.89 5.95
C TYR A 171 1.46 2.07 4.92
N ARG A 172 1.93 2.09 3.66
CA ARG A 172 1.32 1.38 2.54
C ARG A 172 2.40 0.67 1.73
N THR A 173 2.16 -0.60 1.42
CA THR A 173 2.93 -1.36 0.43
C THR A 173 1.99 -1.88 -0.65
N VAL A 174 2.55 -2.06 -1.84
CA VAL A 174 1.83 -2.58 -3.00
C VAL A 174 2.67 -3.67 -3.62
N GLU A 175 2.12 -4.87 -3.71
CA GLU A 175 2.70 -5.96 -4.47
C GLU A 175 2.18 -5.88 -5.91
N GLY A 176 2.91 -5.16 -6.77
CA GLY A 176 2.47 -4.83 -8.13
C GLY A 176 2.39 -5.99 -9.12
N ASN A 177 2.93 -7.15 -8.76
CA ASN A 177 2.95 -8.37 -9.54
C ASN A 177 2.30 -9.55 -8.80
N ILE A 178 1.50 -9.30 -7.76
CA ILE A 178 0.89 -10.34 -6.94
C ILE A 178 -0.61 -10.04 -6.86
N GLY A 179 -1.41 -10.84 -7.56
CA GLY A 179 -2.83 -10.60 -7.74
C GLY A 179 -3.55 -11.87 -8.16
N MET A 180 -4.88 -11.82 -8.18
CA MET A 180 -5.71 -13.00 -8.40
C MET A 180 -5.90 -13.40 -9.87
N ARG A 181 -5.60 -12.51 -10.82
CA ARG A 181 -5.92 -12.65 -12.26
C ARG A 181 -4.74 -12.19 -13.11
N VAL A 182 -4.70 -10.89 -13.45
CA VAL A 182 -3.68 -10.24 -14.30
C VAL A 182 -2.23 -10.57 -13.93
N SER A 183 -1.98 -10.88 -12.66
CA SER A 183 -0.66 -11.27 -12.17
C SER A 183 -0.71 -12.53 -11.30
N ALA A 184 -1.53 -13.51 -11.69
CA ALA A 184 -1.67 -14.77 -10.99
C ALA A 184 -0.37 -15.59 -10.99
N MET A 185 0.41 -15.53 -12.08
CA MET A 185 1.71 -16.20 -12.18
C MET A 185 2.75 -15.58 -11.26
N GLY A 186 2.67 -14.26 -11.01
CA GLY A 186 3.60 -13.60 -10.10
C GLY A 186 3.47 -14.06 -8.63
N VAL A 187 2.34 -14.67 -8.25
CA VAL A 187 2.21 -15.39 -6.96
C VAL A 187 3.09 -16.65 -6.94
N LEU A 188 3.18 -17.36 -8.07
CA LEU A 188 3.96 -18.59 -8.23
C LEU A 188 5.47 -18.30 -8.36
N ASP A 189 5.84 -17.13 -8.91
CA ASP A 189 7.22 -16.65 -8.92
C ASP A 189 7.74 -16.37 -7.51
N ALA A 190 6.84 -16.01 -6.59
CA ALA A 190 7.20 -15.66 -5.21
C ALA A 190 7.23 -16.88 -4.26
N VAL A 191 6.46 -17.93 -4.54
CA VAL A 191 6.32 -19.11 -3.68
C VAL A 191 6.20 -20.38 -4.52
N ASP A 192 6.94 -21.43 -4.14
CA ASP A 192 6.84 -22.74 -4.80
C ASP A 192 5.37 -23.23 -4.81
N PRO A 193 4.76 -23.45 -5.99
CA PRO A 193 3.37 -23.90 -6.10
C PRO A 193 3.08 -25.20 -5.35
N ARG A 194 4.08 -26.06 -5.15
CA ARG A 194 3.95 -27.29 -4.35
C ARG A 194 3.65 -26.99 -2.89
N MET A 195 4.24 -25.93 -2.34
CA MET A 195 3.96 -25.48 -0.97
C MET A 195 2.54 -24.93 -0.86
N MET A 196 2.04 -24.26 -1.89
CA MET A 196 0.65 -23.78 -1.93
C MET A 196 -0.32 -24.97 -1.92
N LEU A 197 -0.13 -25.92 -2.83
CA LEU A 197 -0.99 -27.11 -2.95
C LEU A 197 -0.96 -28.01 -1.70
N ALA A 198 0.18 -28.08 -1.01
CA ALA A 198 0.32 -28.82 0.24
C ALA A 198 -0.65 -28.32 1.33
N LYS A 199 -1.01 -27.03 1.35
CA LYS A 199 -2.00 -26.47 2.31
C LYS A 199 -3.38 -27.11 2.20
N LYS A 200 -3.69 -27.72 1.06
CA LYS A 200 -4.97 -28.38 0.76
C LYS A 200 -4.81 -29.90 0.56
N ASN A 201 -3.63 -30.46 0.83
CA ASN A 201 -3.27 -31.86 0.54
C ASN A 201 -3.41 -32.22 -0.95
N LEU A 202 -3.09 -31.28 -1.85
CA LEU A 202 -3.16 -31.43 -3.31
C LEU A 202 -1.77 -31.50 -3.96
N ASN A 203 -0.74 -31.92 -3.22
CA ASN A 203 0.66 -31.92 -3.67
C ASN A 203 1.02 -33.11 -4.58
N THR A 204 0.21 -33.36 -5.62
CA THR A 204 0.49 -34.34 -6.67
C THR A 204 1.01 -33.66 -7.92
N SER A 205 1.82 -34.35 -8.73
CA SER A 205 2.34 -33.80 -10.00
C SER A 205 1.24 -33.37 -10.97
N ASP A 206 0.14 -34.13 -10.97
CA ASP A 206 -1.03 -33.90 -11.81
C ASP A 206 -1.84 -32.66 -11.39
N ALA A 207 -2.02 -32.45 -10.08
CA ALA A 207 -2.64 -31.24 -9.56
C ALA A 207 -1.75 -30.00 -9.76
N LEU A 208 -0.43 -30.15 -9.67
CA LEU A 208 0.53 -29.10 -9.97
C LEU A 208 0.41 -28.62 -11.42
N GLU A 209 0.38 -29.55 -12.38
CA GLU A 209 0.22 -29.21 -13.80
C GLU A 209 -1.09 -28.47 -14.07
N ARG A 210 -2.21 -28.94 -13.49
CA ARG A 210 -3.50 -28.24 -13.59
C ARG A 210 -3.49 -26.86 -12.96
N PHE A 211 -2.84 -26.71 -11.81
CA PHE A 211 -2.76 -25.43 -11.11
C PHE A 211 -1.96 -24.40 -11.91
N LEU A 212 -0.82 -24.81 -12.48
CA LEU A 212 -0.01 -23.95 -13.36
C LEU A 212 -0.82 -23.49 -14.59
N LYS A 213 -1.45 -24.43 -15.30
CA LYS A 213 -2.33 -24.12 -16.45
C LYS A 213 -3.49 -23.20 -16.07
N TYR A 214 -4.04 -23.37 -14.87
CA TYR A 214 -5.10 -22.50 -14.38
C TYR A 214 -4.59 -21.06 -14.17
N CYS A 215 -3.43 -20.87 -13.55
CA CYS A 215 -2.85 -19.53 -13.36
C CYS A 215 -2.48 -18.86 -14.70
N GLU A 216 -1.90 -19.60 -15.65
CA GLU A 216 -1.62 -19.09 -17.00
C GLU A 216 -2.90 -18.62 -17.69
N MET A 217 -3.96 -19.44 -17.64
CA MET A 217 -5.26 -19.10 -18.20
C MET A 217 -5.88 -17.84 -17.55
N LEU A 218 -5.70 -17.64 -16.24
CA LEU A 218 -6.20 -16.45 -15.56
C LEU A 218 -5.51 -15.16 -16.00
N GLU A 219 -4.26 -15.21 -16.47
CA GLU A 219 -3.56 -14.06 -17.06
C GLU A 219 -3.95 -13.81 -18.52
N GLU A 220 -4.34 -14.84 -19.26
CA GLU A 220 -4.85 -14.67 -20.63
C GLU A 220 -6.32 -14.20 -20.66
N HIS A 221 -7.10 -14.66 -19.68
CA HIS A 221 -8.55 -14.44 -19.58
C HIS A 221 -8.94 -13.90 -18.21
N HIS A 222 -8.67 -12.60 -17.98
CA HIS A 222 -8.86 -11.95 -16.68
C HIS A 222 -10.31 -11.96 -16.15
N ASP A 223 -11.30 -12.12 -17.01
CA ASP A 223 -12.72 -12.19 -16.69
C ASP A 223 -13.19 -13.60 -16.31
N TYR A 224 -12.32 -14.61 -16.44
CA TYR A 224 -12.65 -15.99 -16.08
C TYR A 224 -12.89 -16.14 -14.57
N LEU A 225 -13.99 -16.82 -14.24
CA LEU A 225 -14.37 -17.16 -12.88
C LEU A 225 -14.34 -18.68 -12.70
N ALA A 226 -13.94 -19.14 -11.52
CA ALA A 226 -13.95 -20.55 -11.16
C ALA A 226 -15.34 -21.17 -11.41
N GLN A 227 -15.37 -22.27 -12.16
CA GLN A 227 -16.57 -22.99 -12.59
C GLN A 227 -16.81 -24.27 -11.78
N ASN A 228 -15.83 -24.70 -10.98
CA ASN A 228 -15.89 -25.93 -10.22
C ASN A 228 -15.10 -25.84 -8.91
N THR A 229 -15.28 -26.83 -8.04
CA THR A 229 -14.70 -26.87 -6.69
C THR A 229 -13.17 -26.89 -6.69
N GLU A 230 -12.53 -27.47 -7.71
CA GLU A 230 -11.07 -27.49 -7.83
C GLU A 230 -10.54 -26.09 -8.12
N GLN A 231 -11.11 -25.40 -9.12
CA GLN A 231 -10.77 -24.03 -9.46
C GLN A 231 -11.06 -23.06 -8.31
N GLU A 232 -12.17 -23.25 -7.58
CA GLU A 232 -12.45 -22.47 -6.37
C GLU A 232 -11.37 -22.68 -5.29
N SER A 233 -10.84 -23.89 -5.18
CA SER A 233 -9.74 -24.20 -4.26
C SER A 233 -8.43 -23.57 -4.73
N PHE A 234 -8.17 -23.52 -6.04
CA PHE A 234 -7.03 -22.80 -6.61
C PHE A 234 -7.11 -21.30 -6.36
N ASP A 235 -8.28 -20.68 -6.58
CA ASP A 235 -8.51 -19.28 -6.23
C ASP A 235 -8.25 -19.03 -4.73
N GLU A 236 -8.71 -19.92 -3.84
CA GLU A 236 -8.39 -19.80 -2.40
C GLU A 236 -6.89 -19.85 -2.13
N LEU A 237 -6.14 -20.72 -2.80
CA LEU A 237 -4.69 -20.85 -2.62
C LEU A 237 -3.94 -19.61 -3.11
N ILE A 238 -4.32 -19.07 -4.26
CA ILE A 238 -3.77 -17.83 -4.81
C ILE A 238 -4.03 -16.69 -3.82
N ALA A 239 -5.27 -16.52 -3.35
CA ALA A 239 -5.64 -15.46 -2.41
C ALA A 239 -4.86 -15.54 -1.09
N GLN A 240 -4.82 -16.72 -0.46
CA GLN A 240 -4.08 -16.93 0.79
C GLN A 240 -2.61 -16.60 0.65
N THR A 241 -2.02 -16.96 -0.49
CA THR A 241 -0.60 -16.79 -0.75
C THR A 241 -0.28 -15.34 -1.09
N ALA A 242 -1.08 -14.69 -1.93
CA ALA A 242 -0.96 -13.28 -2.25
C ALA A 242 -1.03 -12.39 -1.00
N ILE A 243 -2.06 -12.59 -0.17
CA ILE A 243 -2.23 -11.86 1.09
C ILE A 243 -1.08 -12.17 2.06
N GLY A 244 -0.67 -13.44 2.16
CA GLY A 244 0.43 -13.85 3.01
C GLY A 244 1.76 -13.20 2.62
N ILE A 245 2.09 -13.14 1.33
CA ILE A 245 3.30 -12.47 0.83
C ILE A 245 3.23 -10.97 1.15
N ALA A 246 2.12 -10.32 0.80
CA ALA A 246 1.96 -8.89 0.99
C ALA A 246 2.04 -8.50 2.48
N LEU A 247 1.39 -9.24 3.37
CA LEU A 247 1.46 -9.02 4.82
C LEU A 247 2.88 -9.23 5.36
N LYS A 248 3.59 -10.28 4.93
CA LYS A 248 4.97 -10.56 5.37
C LYS A 248 5.97 -9.51 4.90
N ARG A 249 5.79 -8.96 3.70
CA ARG A 249 6.63 -7.87 3.15
C ARG A 249 6.28 -6.52 3.76
N HIS A 250 5.02 -6.33 4.16
CA HIS A 250 4.55 -5.12 4.84
C HIS A 250 4.98 -5.07 6.31
N ALA A 251 4.93 -6.21 6.99
CA ALA A 251 5.34 -6.35 8.38
C ALA A 251 6.86 -6.53 8.52
N GLY A 252 7.35 -6.28 9.72
CA GLY A 252 8.69 -6.68 10.13
C GLY A 252 8.82 -8.18 10.36
N ARG A 253 10.03 -8.61 10.74
CA ARG A 253 10.36 -9.99 11.08
C ARG A 253 11.23 -10.08 12.32
N ILE A 254 11.30 -11.26 12.90
CA ILE A 254 12.29 -11.57 13.92
C ILE A 254 13.61 -11.94 13.23
N ALA A 255 14.70 -11.26 13.58
CA ALA A 255 16.03 -11.59 13.08
C ALA A 255 16.39 -13.02 13.48
N THR A 256 16.82 -13.84 12.52
CA THR A 256 17.24 -15.22 12.76
C THR A 256 18.76 -15.35 12.84
N GLU A 257 19.49 -14.36 12.33
CA GLU A 257 20.95 -14.34 12.22
C GLU A 257 21.49 -13.02 12.75
N THR A 258 22.74 -13.05 13.22
CA THR A 258 23.47 -11.85 13.65
C THR A 258 23.99 -11.10 12.43
N ASP A 259 23.76 -9.79 12.37
CA ASP A 259 24.41 -8.90 11.39
C ASP A 259 25.14 -7.79 12.17
N ALA A 260 26.46 -7.88 12.24
CA ALA A 260 27.29 -6.92 12.98
C ALA A 260 27.36 -5.54 12.30
N ILE A 261 27.09 -5.46 11.00
CA ILE A 261 27.10 -4.19 10.26
C ILE A 261 25.81 -3.42 10.54
N ARG A 262 24.68 -4.15 10.54
CA ARG A 262 23.37 -3.57 10.85
C ARG A 262 23.02 -3.54 12.34
N GLY A 263 23.83 -4.21 13.17
CA GLY A 263 23.72 -4.20 14.62
C GLY A 263 22.59 -5.06 15.20
N TYR A 264 22.07 -6.04 14.45
CA TYR A 264 20.95 -6.88 14.89
C TYR A 264 21.41 -8.26 15.36
N LEU A 265 20.78 -8.76 16.43
CA LEU A 265 21.01 -10.07 17.03
C LEU A 265 19.81 -11.02 16.76
N PRO A 266 20.02 -12.34 16.75
CA PRO A 266 18.94 -13.31 16.69
C PRO A 266 17.90 -13.06 17.78
N GLY A 267 16.62 -13.06 17.40
CA GLY A 267 15.48 -12.76 18.28
C GLY A 267 15.06 -11.28 18.30
N MET A 268 15.82 -10.37 17.69
CA MET A 268 15.45 -8.95 17.66
C MET A 268 14.36 -8.67 16.61
N PRO A 269 13.29 -7.94 16.95
CA PRO A 269 12.31 -7.48 15.96
C PRO A 269 12.96 -6.44 15.04
N MET A 270 12.79 -6.62 13.73
CA MET A 270 13.25 -5.72 12.67
C MET A 270 12.07 -5.36 11.77
N GLY A 271 11.97 -4.11 11.32
CA GLY A 271 10.86 -3.67 10.49
C GLY A 271 9.64 -3.24 11.32
N ARG A 272 8.51 -3.09 10.64
CA ARG A 272 7.27 -2.59 11.23
C ARG A 272 6.59 -3.64 12.13
N ASP A 273 6.43 -3.35 13.41
CA ASP A 273 5.78 -4.27 14.34
C ASP A 273 4.25 -4.12 14.33
N LEU A 274 3.55 -5.13 13.80
CA LEU A 274 2.09 -5.14 13.71
C LEU A 274 1.44 -6.10 14.70
N ARG A 275 2.20 -6.71 15.61
CA ARG A 275 1.67 -7.72 16.56
C ARG A 275 0.52 -7.20 17.41
N MET A 276 0.56 -5.91 17.75
CA MET A 276 -0.43 -5.23 18.58
C MET A 276 -1.66 -4.73 17.79
N VAL A 277 -1.65 -4.82 16.47
CA VAL A 277 -2.80 -4.43 15.64
C VAL A 277 -3.97 -5.36 15.93
N LYS A 278 -5.12 -4.78 16.25
CA LYS A 278 -6.30 -5.55 16.68
C LYS A 278 -7.30 -5.81 15.58
N THR A 279 -7.25 -5.06 14.49
CA THR A 279 -8.26 -5.11 13.43
C THR A 279 -7.61 -5.29 12.07
N ILE A 280 -8.12 -6.23 11.28
CA ILE A 280 -7.83 -6.35 9.85
C ILE A 280 -9.13 -6.14 9.08
N ILE A 281 -9.11 -5.31 8.05
CA ILE A 281 -10.23 -5.05 7.17
C ILE A 281 -9.88 -5.53 5.75
N GLY A 282 -10.59 -6.54 5.25
CA GLY A 282 -10.49 -6.97 3.85
C GLY A 282 -11.45 -6.15 2.99
N VAL A 283 -10.96 -5.54 1.91
CA VAL A 283 -11.71 -4.64 1.04
C VAL A 283 -11.50 -4.95 -0.43
N GLY A 284 -12.49 -4.64 -1.27
CA GLY A 284 -12.34 -4.75 -2.73
C GLY A 284 -12.24 -6.18 -3.24
N GLY A 285 -12.20 -6.32 -4.57
CA GLY A 285 -11.95 -7.57 -5.30
C GLY A 285 -12.60 -8.81 -4.67
N LEU A 286 -11.75 -9.76 -4.25
CA LEU A 286 -12.18 -11.03 -3.65
C LEU A 286 -13.19 -10.84 -2.51
N PHE A 287 -12.96 -9.85 -1.65
CA PHE A 287 -13.72 -9.63 -0.41
C PHE A 287 -15.12 -9.09 -0.66
N ALA A 288 -15.30 -8.29 -1.72
CA ALA A 288 -16.61 -7.79 -2.13
C ALA A 288 -17.50 -8.91 -2.73
N HIS A 289 -16.89 -9.92 -3.34
CA HIS A 289 -17.59 -10.98 -4.08
C HIS A 289 -17.58 -12.35 -3.38
N SER A 290 -17.02 -12.44 -2.18
CA SER A 290 -16.94 -13.69 -1.40
C SER A 290 -17.81 -13.63 -0.15
N LYS A 291 -18.21 -14.83 0.33
CA LYS A 291 -18.82 -14.99 1.65
C LYS A 291 -17.83 -14.54 2.74
N THR A 292 -18.34 -13.91 3.78
CA THR A 292 -17.53 -13.40 4.90
C THR A 292 -16.72 -14.51 5.56
N GLU A 293 -17.29 -15.70 5.74
CA GLU A 293 -16.63 -16.84 6.38
C GLU A 293 -15.47 -17.37 5.55
N LYS A 294 -15.61 -17.39 4.21
CA LYS A 294 -14.54 -17.77 3.29
C LYS A 294 -13.40 -16.76 3.35
N SER A 295 -13.73 -15.47 3.33
CA SER A 295 -12.76 -14.37 3.41
C SER A 295 -11.99 -14.36 4.73
N ASP A 296 -12.69 -14.54 5.86
CA ASP A 296 -12.08 -14.65 7.19
C ASP A 296 -11.08 -15.82 7.24
N ARG A 297 -11.49 -17.00 6.75
CA ARG A 297 -10.59 -18.16 6.65
C ARG A 297 -9.34 -17.85 5.82
N ILE A 298 -9.48 -17.21 4.67
CA ILE A 298 -8.35 -16.86 3.80
C ILE A 298 -7.35 -15.95 4.51
N ILE A 299 -7.82 -14.91 5.20
CA ILE A 299 -6.94 -14.00 5.96
C ILE A 299 -6.28 -14.74 7.13
N ARG A 300 -7.01 -15.60 7.86
CA ARG A 300 -6.43 -16.39 8.96
C ARG A 300 -5.35 -17.35 8.48
N GLU A 301 -5.54 -17.99 7.33
CA GLU A 301 -4.51 -18.84 6.72
C GLU A 301 -3.26 -18.03 6.35
N ALA A 302 -3.43 -16.80 5.85
CA ALA A 302 -2.31 -15.92 5.54
C ALA A 302 -1.51 -15.46 6.78
N LEU A 303 -2.12 -15.50 7.97
CA LEU A 303 -1.51 -15.12 9.25
C LEU A 303 -0.79 -16.27 9.97
N LYS A 304 -0.88 -17.53 9.50
CA LYS A 304 -0.34 -18.69 10.23
C LYS A 304 1.17 -18.66 10.48
N ASP A 305 1.93 -17.92 9.67
CA ASP A 305 3.38 -17.75 9.84
C ASP A 305 3.76 -16.55 10.75
N ALA A 306 2.86 -16.13 11.64
CA ALA A 306 3.07 -14.99 12.54
C ALA A 306 4.20 -15.16 13.58
N ASP A 307 4.79 -16.34 13.72
CA ASP A 307 5.89 -16.55 14.68
C ASP A 307 7.24 -16.05 14.15
N SER A 308 7.43 -16.02 12.82
CA SER A 308 8.66 -15.50 12.18
C SER A 308 8.54 -14.03 11.73
N PHE A 309 7.30 -13.56 11.60
CA PHE A 309 6.98 -12.21 11.13
C PHE A 309 6.24 -11.42 12.22
N LEU A 310 6.40 -10.11 12.27
CA LEU A 310 5.74 -9.25 13.25
C LEU A 310 4.28 -8.97 12.86
N LEU A 311 3.51 -10.03 12.60
CA LEU A 311 2.12 -10.00 12.15
C LEU A 311 1.14 -9.87 13.32
N PRO A 312 -0.09 -9.38 13.09
CA PRO A 312 -1.12 -9.26 14.11
C PRO A 312 -1.42 -10.58 14.84
N GLN A 313 -1.48 -10.53 16.17
CA GLN A 313 -1.83 -11.68 17.00
C GLN A 313 -3.33 -11.68 17.30
N ASN A 314 -4.05 -12.68 16.76
CA ASN A 314 -5.50 -12.85 16.95
C ASN A 314 -6.35 -11.60 16.62
N PRO A 315 -6.21 -10.99 15.42
CA PRO A 315 -6.99 -9.82 15.05
C PRO A 315 -8.47 -10.15 14.85
N GLN A 316 -9.33 -9.16 15.12
CA GLN A 316 -10.68 -9.14 14.59
C GLN A 316 -10.62 -8.86 13.08
N ILE A 317 -11.24 -9.73 12.29
CA ILE A 317 -11.31 -9.58 10.84
C ILE A 317 -12.68 -9.02 10.47
N ILE A 318 -12.70 -7.96 9.68
CA ILE A 318 -13.88 -7.29 9.16
C ILE A 318 -13.81 -7.35 7.63
N ILE A 319 -14.91 -7.71 6.98
CA ILE A 319 -14.98 -7.79 5.51
C ILE A 319 -15.91 -6.70 4.99
N ASP A 320 -15.37 -5.78 4.19
CA ASP A 320 -16.14 -4.72 3.55
C ASP A 320 -16.78 -5.20 2.25
N GLN A 321 -17.88 -5.93 2.39
CA GLN A 321 -18.64 -6.44 1.24
C GLN A 321 -19.27 -5.34 0.37
N SER A 322 -19.36 -4.11 0.88
CA SER A 322 -19.98 -2.99 0.17
C SER A 322 -18.96 -2.08 -0.49
N TYR A 323 -17.66 -2.40 -0.35
CA TYR A 323 -16.54 -1.56 -0.77
C TYR A 323 -16.68 -0.08 -0.35
N LEU A 324 -17.14 0.12 0.88
CA LEU A 324 -17.47 1.40 1.47
C LEU A 324 -16.25 2.29 1.72
N LEU A 325 -15.08 1.72 2.06
CA LEU A 325 -13.91 2.52 2.42
C LEU A 325 -13.50 3.50 1.30
N PHE A 326 -13.60 3.09 0.03
CA PHE A 326 -13.35 4.00 -1.09
C PHE A 326 -14.30 5.20 -1.09
N ALA A 327 -15.59 5.00 -0.85
CA ALA A 327 -16.54 6.10 -0.82
C ALA A 327 -16.32 6.99 0.42
N ALA A 328 -16.07 6.38 1.58
CA ALA A 328 -15.82 7.10 2.83
C ALA A 328 -14.58 8.00 2.76
N GLY A 329 -13.51 7.54 2.10
CA GLY A 329 -12.31 8.36 1.90
C GLY A 329 -12.54 9.58 1.03
N CYS A 330 -13.41 9.47 0.00
CA CYS A 330 -13.81 10.61 -0.81
C CYS A 330 -14.68 11.60 -0.02
N ILE A 331 -15.60 11.09 0.82
CA ILE A 331 -16.45 11.91 1.69
C ILE A 331 -15.61 12.67 2.73
N ASN A 332 -14.55 12.04 3.26
CA ASN A 332 -13.67 12.63 4.28
C ASN A 332 -13.06 13.98 3.85
N GLU A 333 -12.86 14.19 2.56
CA GLU A 333 -12.34 15.46 2.01
C GLU A 333 -13.33 16.62 2.10
N VAL A 334 -14.62 16.31 2.29
CA VAL A 334 -15.72 17.29 2.38
C VAL A 334 -16.28 17.35 3.79
N ASP A 335 -16.50 16.19 4.41
CA ASP A 335 -17.08 16.06 5.75
C ASP A 335 -16.49 14.83 6.49
N THR A 336 -15.50 15.10 7.33
CA THR A 336 -14.77 14.11 8.12
C THR A 336 -15.65 13.39 9.15
N ASP A 337 -16.54 14.11 9.85
CA ASP A 337 -17.39 13.51 10.87
C ASP A 337 -18.46 12.62 10.24
N TYR A 338 -19.04 13.05 9.11
CA TYR A 338 -19.99 12.22 8.37
C TYR A 338 -19.34 10.96 7.79
N ALA A 339 -18.15 11.08 7.19
CA ALA A 339 -17.39 9.92 6.72
C ALA A 339 -17.15 8.90 7.85
N MET A 340 -16.76 9.39 9.04
CA MET A 340 -16.52 8.55 10.20
C MET A 340 -17.81 7.90 10.72
N GLU A 341 -18.94 8.61 10.74
CA GLU A 341 -20.22 8.06 11.15
C GLU A 341 -20.69 6.92 10.24
N VAL A 342 -20.55 7.10 8.92
CA VAL A 342 -20.90 6.08 7.93
C VAL A 342 -20.07 4.80 8.14
N MET A 343 -18.75 4.94 8.32
CA MET A 343 -17.86 3.80 8.60
C MET A 343 -18.17 3.13 9.94
N LYS A 344 -18.44 3.92 11.00
CA LYS A 344 -18.79 3.40 12.32
C LYS A 344 -20.05 2.54 12.29
N ARG A 345 -21.12 3.02 11.64
CA ARG A 345 -22.37 2.25 11.49
C ARG A 345 -22.11 0.89 10.83
N LYS A 346 -21.25 0.87 9.80
CA LYS A 346 -20.93 -0.34 9.04
C LYS A 346 -19.99 -1.31 9.77
N PHE A 347 -18.89 -0.84 10.33
CA PHE A 347 -17.81 -1.70 10.83
C PHE A 347 -17.85 -1.91 12.34
N ILE A 348 -18.42 -0.96 13.10
CA ILE A 348 -18.43 -0.97 14.56
C ILE A 348 -19.77 -1.47 15.09
N ASP A 349 -20.87 -0.85 14.66
CA ASP A 349 -22.18 -1.09 15.26
C ASP A 349 -22.86 -2.35 14.71
N SER A 350 -22.69 -2.63 13.41
CA SER A 350 -23.23 -3.85 12.77
C SER A 350 -22.61 -5.15 13.30
N ASN A 351 -21.41 -5.08 13.92
CA ASN A 351 -20.76 -6.22 14.54
C ASN A 351 -21.25 -6.49 15.97
N LYS A 352 -21.82 -5.48 16.66
CA LYS A 352 -22.42 -5.66 17.99
C LYS A 352 -23.78 -6.35 17.96
N THR A 353 -24.49 -6.28 16.84
CA THR A 353 -25.81 -6.90 16.66
C THR A 353 -25.75 -8.38 16.24
N LYS A 354 -24.56 -8.90 15.90
CA LYS A 354 -24.33 -10.30 15.50
C LYS A 354 -23.74 -11.19 16.60
N LYS A 355 -23.35 -10.61 17.75
CA LYS A 355 -23.05 -11.34 18.99
C LYS A 355 -24.29 -11.30 19.88
#